data_AF-A0A3B8R425-F1
#
_entry.id   AF-A0A3B8R425-F1
#
_cell.length_a   1.000
_cell.length_b   1.000
_cell.length_c   1.000
_cell.angle_alpha   90.00
_cell.angle_beta   90.00
_cell.angle_gamma   90.00
#
_symmetry.space_group_name_H-M   'P 1'
#
loop_
_entity.id
_entity.type
_entity.pdbx_description
1 polymer ?
#
loop_
_entity_poly.entity_id
_entity_poly.type
_entity_poly.pdbx_seq_one_letter_code
_entity_poly.pdbx_strand_id
1 'polypeptide(L)' 'AFRPGRDASVVARLRSAGAILVGKTNTPEFTLAFQTDNNLFGRTNNPYDLTRTSGGSSGGAAALIASRAIPF' A
#
# COMPACT_ATOMS: atom_id res chain seq x y z
N ALA A 1 13.55 -1.01 -13.47
CA ALA A 1 12.31 -1.42 -12.78
C ALA A 1 11.22 -1.71 -13.81
N PHE A 2 10.46 -2.79 -13.64
CA PHE A 2 9.32 -3.12 -14.51
C PHE A 2 8.24 -2.02 -14.46
N ARG A 3 7.66 -1.69 -15.61
CA ARG A 3 6.50 -0.79 -15.75
C ARG A 3 5.38 -1.55 -16.46
N PRO A 4 4.24 -1.82 -15.80
CA PRO A 4 3.14 -2.52 -16.46
C PRO A 4 2.56 -1.64 -17.58
N GLY A 5 2.22 -2.26 -18.71
CA GLY A 5 1.69 -1.55 -19.88
C GLY A 5 0.17 -1.30 -19.85
N ARG A 6 -0.54 -1.82 -18.84
CA ARG A 6 -1.99 -1.64 -18.66
C ARG A 6 -2.38 -1.71 -17.19
N ASP A 7 -3.49 -1.09 -16.85
CA ASP A 7 -4.10 -1.20 -15.53
C ASP A 7 -4.53 -2.65 -15.24
N ALA A 8 -4.44 -3.06 -13.97
CA ALA A 8 -5.11 -4.28 -13.51
C ALA A 8 -6.63 -4.09 -13.62
N SER A 9 -7.39 -5.18 -13.79
CA SER A 9 -8.83 -5.09 -14.03
C SER A 9 -9.61 -4.41 -12.89
N VAL A 10 -9.12 -4.46 -11.65
CA VAL A 10 -9.72 -3.73 -10.52
C VAL A 10 -9.38 -2.24 -10.54
N VAL A 11 -8.16 -1.88 -10.96
CA VAL A 11 -7.73 -0.48 -11.13
C VAL A 11 -8.53 0.19 -12.25
N ALA A 12 -8.68 -0.48 -13.39
CA ALA A 12 -9.45 0.05 -14.51
C ALA A 12 -10.91 0.33 -14.12
N ARG A 13 -11.53 -0.55 -13.31
CA ARG A 13 -12.90 -0.37 -12.80
C ARG A 13 -13.02 0.80 -11.84
N LEU A 14 -12.07 0.96 -10.91
CA LEU A 14 -12.06 2.10 -9.99
C LEU A 14 -11.91 3.42 -10.76
N ARG A 15 -10.99 3.46 -11.72
CA ARG A 15 -10.80 4.63 -12.59
C ARG A 15 -12.07 4.95 -13.39
N SER A 16 -12.74 3.95 -13.97
CA SER A 16 -14.00 4.16 -14.70
C SER A 16 -15.14 4.64 -13.81
N ALA A 17 -15.09 4.34 -12.51
CA ALA A 17 -16.04 4.83 -11.52
C ALA A 17 -15.70 6.23 -10.97
N GLY A 18 -14.65 6.88 -11.49
CA GLY A 18 -14.24 8.24 -11.09
C GLY A 18 -13.20 8.31 -9.98
N ALA A 19 -12.60 7.18 -9.56
CA ALA A 19 -11.53 7.20 -8.56
C ALA A 19 -10.24 7.81 -9.12
N ILE A 20 -9.52 8.54 -8.26
CA ILE A 20 -8.20 9.10 -8.55
C ILE A 20 -7.15 8.20 -7.91
N LEU A 21 -6.21 7.68 -8.71
CA LEU A 21 -5.09 6.88 -8.20
C LEU A 21 -4.00 7.80 -7.64
N VAL A 22 -3.78 7.74 -6.32
CA VAL A 22 -2.78 8.58 -5.62
C VAL A 22 -1.37 7.98 -5.69
N GLY A 23 -1.24 6.65 -5.72
CA GLY A 23 0.08 6.01 -5.79
C GLY A 23 0.07 4.50 -5.55
N LYS A 24 1.26 3.94 -5.32
CA LYS A 24 1.46 2.54 -4.90
C LYS A 24 1.99 2.53 -3.47
N THR A 25 1.45 1.65 -2.64
CA THR A 25 1.81 1.55 -1.22
C THR A 25 2.89 0.50 -1.00
N ASN A 26 3.61 0.64 0.11
CA ASN A 26 4.64 -0.30 0.50
C ASN A 26 4.05 -1.69 0.85
N THR A 27 4.81 -2.76 0.56
CA THR A 27 4.50 -4.16 0.90
C THR A 27 5.80 -4.87 1.31
N PRO A 28 5.79 -6.00 2.03
CA PRO A 28 6.99 -6.82 2.13
C PRO A 28 7.41 -7.37 0.78
N GLU A 29 8.65 -7.83 0.71
CA GLU A 29 9.20 -8.44 -0.49
C GLU A 29 8.31 -9.61 -0.96
N PHE A 30 7.94 -9.56 -2.24
CA PHE A 30 6.99 -10.48 -2.88
C PHE A 30 5.64 -10.66 -2.16
N THR A 31 5.27 -9.76 -1.25
CA THR A 31 4.08 -9.88 -0.39
C THR A 31 4.08 -11.10 0.56
N LEU A 32 5.24 -11.71 0.80
CA LEU A 32 5.38 -12.98 1.53
C LEU A 32 5.71 -12.81 3.03
N ALA A 33 5.20 -11.76 3.68
CA ALA A 33 5.37 -11.58 5.13
C ALA A 33 4.15 -10.92 5.78
N PHE A 34 4.03 -11.13 7.10
CA PHE A 34 2.99 -10.54 7.95
C PHE A 34 3.35 -9.14 8.46
N GLN A 35 4.51 -8.60 8.09
CA GLN A 35 4.93 -7.23 8.41
C GLN A 35 5.35 -6.53 7.14
N THR A 36 4.96 -5.26 7.00
CA THR A 36 5.32 -4.44 5.83
C THR A 36 6.68 -3.81 6.02
N ASP A 37 7.71 -4.59 5.70
CA ASP A 37 9.11 -4.19 5.75
C ASP A 37 9.87 -4.80 4.56
N ASN A 38 10.82 -4.05 4.01
CA ASN A 38 11.70 -4.47 2.94
C ASN A 38 12.94 -3.56 2.85
N ASN A 39 13.97 -4.03 2.16
CA ASN A 39 15.25 -3.31 2.03
C ASN A 39 15.19 -2.04 1.14
N LEU A 40 14.11 -1.82 0.38
CA LEU A 40 13.99 -0.70 -0.56
C LEU A 40 13.41 0.55 0.10
N PHE A 41 12.38 0.38 0.93
CA PHE A 41 11.63 1.47 1.56
C PHE A 41 11.63 1.41 3.08
N GLY A 42 12.11 0.31 3.67
CA GLY A 42 12.05 0.06 5.10
C GLY A 42 10.63 -0.26 5.59
N ARG A 43 10.49 -0.29 6.92
CA ARG A 43 9.26 -0.63 7.63
C ARG A 43 8.20 0.46 7.51
N THR A 44 6.98 0.06 7.16
CA THR A 44 5.78 0.89 7.41
C THR A 44 5.38 0.74 8.87
N ASN A 45 5.29 1.86 9.58
CA ASN A 45 4.87 1.89 10.99
C ASN A 45 3.35 2.06 11.10
N ASN A 46 2.79 1.66 12.25
CA ASN A 46 1.39 1.95 12.58
C ASN A 46 1.19 3.46 12.79
N PRO A 47 0.22 4.11 12.13
CA PRO A 47 0.04 5.56 12.27
C PRO A 47 -0.44 6.01 13.67
N TYR A 48 -0.97 5.10 14.49
CA TYR A 48 -1.37 5.39 15.87
C TYR A 48 -0.24 5.23 16.89
N ASP A 49 0.82 4.49 16.54
CA ASP A 49 2.01 4.29 17.36
C ASP A 49 3.19 3.91 16.45
N LEU A 50 4.08 4.88 16.19
CA LEU A 50 5.18 4.71 15.24
C LEU A 50 6.24 3.68 15.69
N THR A 51 6.20 3.24 16.96
CA THR A 51 7.08 2.16 17.44
C THR A 51 6.60 0.78 16.97
N ARG A 52 5.30 0.65 16.62
CA ARG A 52 4.65 -0.62 16.23
C ARG A 52 4.62 -0.84 14.72
N THR A 53 4.50 -2.12 14.35
CA THR A 53 4.25 -2.55 12.96
C THR A 53 2.85 -2.17 12.49
N SER A 54 2.70 -1.83 11.22
CA SER A 54 1.39 -1.72 10.55
C SER A 54 0.75 -3.08 10.22
N GLY A 55 1.45 -4.19 10.47
CA GLY A 55 1.10 -5.51 9.93
C GLY A 55 1.46 -5.62 8.43
N GLY A 56 0.96 -6.66 7.77
CA GLY A 56 1.29 -6.99 6.39
C GLY A 56 0.41 -8.11 5.82
N SER A 57 0.51 -8.39 4.51
CA SER A 57 1.46 -7.78 3.58
C SER A 57 1.06 -6.37 3.09
N SER A 58 -0.22 -6.00 3.18
CA SER A 58 -0.75 -4.72 2.69
C SER A 58 -0.67 -3.56 3.70
N GLY A 59 0.34 -3.53 4.56
CA GLY A 59 0.41 -2.58 5.67
C GLY A 59 0.58 -1.13 5.24
N GLY A 60 1.22 -0.86 4.09
CA GLY A 60 1.31 0.48 3.52
C GLY A 60 -0.07 1.08 3.22
N ALA A 61 -0.97 0.31 2.62
CA ALA A 61 -2.33 0.73 2.35
C ALA A 61 -3.13 0.91 3.65
N ALA A 62 -3.04 -0.06 4.56
CA ALA A 62 -3.71 0.02 5.86
C ALA A 62 -3.29 1.27 6.66
N ALA A 63 -1.99 1.61 6.67
CA ALA A 63 -1.48 2.80 7.34
C ALA A 63 -2.01 4.11 6.74
N LEU A 64 -2.10 4.22 5.41
CA LEU A 64 -2.64 5.42 4.76
C LEU A 64 -4.14 5.61 5.03
N ILE A 65 -4.92 4.53 5.01
CA ILE A 65 -6.35 4.59 5.35
C ILE A 65 -6.54 4.94 6.83
N ALA A 66 -5.80 4.28 7.73
CA ALA A 66 -5.90 4.51 9.17
C ALA A 66 -5.46 5.94 9.57
N SER A 67 -4.52 6.54 8.85
CA SER A 67 -4.11 7.94 9.02
C SER A 67 -5.02 8.95 8.30
N ARG A 68 -6.09 8.50 7.63
CA ARG A 68 -7.01 9.31 6.82
C ARG A 68 -6.36 10.08 5.68
N ALA A 69 -5.21 9.61 5.19
CA ALA A 69 -4.56 10.20 4.01
C ALA A 69 -5.35 9.89 2.72
N ILE A 70 -6.01 8.73 2.69
CA ILE A 70 -6.89 8.28 1.59
C ILE A 70 -8.13 7.57 2.18
N PRO A 71 -9.27 7.55 1.47
CA PRO A 71 -10.50 6.96 1.99
C PRO A 71 -10.58 5.42 1.86
N PHE A 72 -9.75 4.80 1.00
CA PHE A 72 -9.66 3.35 0.77
C PHE A 72 -8.32 2.97 0.12
#